data_AF-A0A941M4F9-F1
#
_entry.id   AF-A0A941M4F9-F1
#
_cell.length_a   1.000
_cell.length_b   1.000
_cell.length_c   1.000
_cell.angle_alpha   90.00
_cell.angle_beta   90.00
_cell.angle_gamma   90.00
#
_symmetry.space_group_name_H-M   'P 1'
#
loop_
_entity.id
_entity.type
_entity.pdbx_description
1 polymer ?
#
loop_
_entity_poly.entity_id
_entity_poly.type
_entity_poly.pdbx_seq_one_letter_code
_entity_poly.pdbx_strand_id
1 'polypeptide(L)'
;MLHAHFKKICALSILLGTAFPAFSMEEEGEAERHVPQPVVHIKGDNMEFKDGQVFVSPFSVAIESKGDLRMDGNSSIEAPMINVISENADLQGHMTTTDALEIRSQGSIHVEGRLKAEKIILMCGGCIENHGIIRCDFSEKPHSMGIIVQGKILQGELRQDPPPRGKEGALFI
;
A
#
# COMPACT_ATOMS: atom_id res chain seq x y z
N MET A 1 29.21 71.98 7.12
CA MET A 1 30.21 70.94 6.77
C MET A 1 29.88 69.72 7.63
N LEU A 2 29.11 68.78 7.09
CA LEU A 2 29.55 67.54 6.42
C LEU A 2 29.81 66.41 7.43
N HIS A 3 28.95 65.37 7.41
CA HIS A 3 29.20 63.94 7.75
C HIS A 3 29.75 63.61 9.17
N ALA A 4 29.42 62.51 9.84
CA ALA A 4 28.73 61.30 9.46
C ALA A 4 28.36 60.49 10.73
N HIS A 5 27.17 59.89 10.70
CA HIS A 5 26.71 58.64 11.30
C HIS A 5 26.81 58.41 12.83
N PHE A 6 25.68 58.39 13.57
CA PHE A 6 24.67 57.29 13.70
C PHE A 6 25.33 55.96 14.11
N LYS A 7 25.12 55.38 15.29
CA LYS A 7 23.87 55.17 16.05
C LYS A 7 24.15 55.08 17.56
N LYS A 8 23.30 55.78 18.32
CA LYS A 8 23.13 55.74 19.78
C LYS A 8 22.17 54.58 20.12
N ILE A 9 22.50 53.76 21.14
CA ILE A 9 21.92 53.77 22.50
C ILE A 9 20.40 53.48 22.55
N CYS A 10 20.11 52.33 23.18
CA CYS A 10 19.02 51.99 24.11
C CYS A 10 17.73 52.84 24.15
N ALA A 11 16.59 52.15 24.12
CA ALA A 11 15.45 52.27 25.07
C ALA A 11 14.30 51.40 24.51
N LEU A 12 13.83 50.34 25.18
CA LEU A 12 12.98 50.36 26.39
C LEU A 12 11.70 51.19 26.19
N SER A 13 10.61 50.51 25.84
CA SER A 13 9.23 50.98 26.06
C SER A 13 8.30 49.78 26.21
N ILE A 14 8.01 49.39 27.45
CA ILE A 14 6.87 48.56 27.84
C ILE A 14 5.73 49.52 28.18
N LEU A 15 4.52 49.35 27.64
CA LEU A 15 3.25 49.16 28.39
C LEU A 15 1.99 49.41 27.53
N LEU A 16 1.16 48.36 27.50
CA LEU A 16 -0.31 48.29 27.57
C LEU A 16 -1.21 48.94 26.50
N GLY A 17 -2.07 48.09 25.91
CA GLY A 17 -3.27 48.50 25.17
C GLY A 17 -3.98 47.34 24.45
N THR A 18 -4.74 46.56 25.21
CA THR A 18 -5.87 45.67 24.83
C THR A 18 -6.40 45.69 23.38
N ALA A 19 -6.54 44.52 22.75
CA ALA A 19 -7.81 43.98 22.19
C ALA A 19 -7.56 42.74 21.29
N PHE A 20 -8.09 41.59 21.74
CA PHE A 20 -8.48 40.35 21.04
C PHE A 20 -7.52 39.65 20.04
N PRO A 21 -7.48 38.30 20.08
CA PRO A 21 -6.49 37.50 19.37
C PRO A 21 -6.88 37.35 17.90
N ALA A 22 -5.92 37.60 17.01
CA ALA A 22 -5.96 36.95 15.72
C ALA A 22 -5.78 35.45 15.98
N PHE A 23 -6.89 34.71 15.94
CA PHE A 23 -6.91 33.27 15.76
C PHE A 23 -6.03 32.94 14.55
N SER A 24 -4.81 32.48 14.80
CA SER A 24 -4.19 31.55 13.86
C SER A 24 -4.91 30.23 14.08
N MET A 25 -5.95 30.00 13.28
CA MET A 25 -6.32 28.65 12.89
C MET A 25 -5.09 28.07 12.20
N GLU A 26 -4.21 27.44 12.98
CA GLU A 26 -3.47 26.31 12.45
C GLU A 26 -4.54 25.33 12.02
N GLU A 27 -4.65 25.16 10.71
CA GLU A 27 -5.39 24.08 10.09
C GLU A 27 -4.79 22.80 10.69
N GLU A 28 -5.41 22.32 11.78
CA GLU A 28 -5.25 20.96 12.27
C GLU A 28 -5.67 20.09 11.09
N GLY A 29 -4.71 19.76 10.23
CA GLY A 29 -4.86 18.69 9.28
C GLY A 29 -5.35 17.52 10.10
N GLU A 30 -6.59 17.10 9.85
CA GLU A 30 -7.15 15.89 10.42
C GLU A 30 -6.09 14.82 10.25
N ALA A 31 -5.38 14.49 11.34
CA ALA A 31 -4.74 13.22 11.44
C ALA A 31 -5.92 12.25 11.31
N GLU A 32 -6.12 11.72 10.10
CA GLU A 32 -7.05 10.63 9.84
C GLU A 32 -6.81 9.68 11.01
N ARG A 33 -7.77 9.62 11.94
CA ARG A 33 -7.66 8.69 13.05
C ARG A 33 -7.62 7.35 12.36
N HIS A 34 -6.44 6.73 12.33
CA HIS A 34 -6.24 5.40 11.80
C HIS A 34 -7.00 4.47 12.73
N VAL A 35 -8.31 4.34 12.52
CA VAL A 35 -9.12 3.33 13.17
C VAL A 35 -8.57 2.02 12.62
N PRO A 36 -7.95 1.16 13.45
CA PRO A 36 -7.42 -0.10 12.97
C PRO A 36 -8.57 -0.84 12.30
N GLN A 37 -8.44 -1.08 11.00
CA GLN A 37 -9.45 -1.81 10.26
C GLN A 37 -9.53 -3.21 10.86
N PRO A 38 -10.74 -3.74 11.09
CA PRO A 38 -10.86 -5.07 11.64
C PRO A 38 -10.32 -6.09 10.62
N VAL A 39 -9.53 -7.05 11.09
CA VAL A 39 -8.79 -8.00 10.24
C VAL A 39 -9.24 -9.43 10.53
N VAL A 40 -9.52 -10.20 9.49
CA VAL A 40 -9.67 -11.65 9.56
C VAL A 40 -8.29 -12.29 9.44
N HIS A 41 -7.83 -12.93 10.52
CA HIS A 41 -6.56 -13.64 10.55
C HIS A 41 -6.77 -15.14 10.29
N ILE A 42 -6.14 -15.65 9.25
CA ILE A 42 -6.12 -17.06 8.89
C ILE A 42 -4.68 -17.55 9.08
N LYS A 43 -4.48 -18.49 10.01
CA LYS A 43 -3.16 -19.04 10.29
C LYS A 43 -3.18 -20.55 10.16
N GLY A 44 -2.14 -21.12 9.58
CA GLY A 44 -2.01 -22.56 9.43
C GLY A 44 -0.64 -22.97 8.91
N ASP A 45 -0.48 -24.26 8.67
CA ASP A 45 0.70 -24.85 8.03
C ASP A 45 0.23 -25.49 6.71
N ASN A 46 0.97 -25.28 5.62
CA ASN A 46 0.65 -25.83 4.29
C ASN A 46 -0.80 -25.60 3.87
N MET A 47 -1.23 -24.34 3.87
CA MET A 47 -2.62 -23.97 3.61
C MET A 47 -2.99 -24.13 2.14
N GLU A 48 -4.23 -24.55 1.92
CA GLU A 48 -4.80 -24.70 0.58
C GLU A 48 -6.22 -24.12 0.56
N PHE A 49 -6.46 -23.17 -0.35
CA PHE A 49 -7.79 -22.66 -0.66
C PHE A 49 -8.31 -23.41 -1.90
N LYS A 50 -9.44 -24.11 -1.74
CA LYS A 50 -10.06 -24.93 -2.78
C LYS A 50 -11.50 -24.53 -3.02
N ASP A 51 -11.87 -24.42 -4.31
CA ASP A 51 -13.25 -24.26 -4.79
C ASP A 51 -14.09 -23.28 -3.92
N GLY A 52 -13.50 -22.14 -3.55
CA GLY A 52 -14.05 -21.27 -2.51
C GLY A 52 -13.99 -19.79 -2.88
N GLN A 53 -15.07 -19.07 -2.58
CA GLN A 53 -15.11 -17.61 -2.69
C GLN A 53 -15.16 -17.00 -1.29
N VAL A 54 -14.18 -16.17 -0.98
CA VAL A 54 -14.05 -15.48 0.29
C VAL A 54 -14.20 -13.98 0.02
N PHE A 55 -15.40 -13.46 0.24
CA PHE A 55 -15.68 -12.03 0.20
C PHE A 55 -15.75 -11.48 1.63
N VAL A 56 -14.85 -10.56 1.96
CA VAL A 56 -14.77 -9.99 3.30
C VAL A 56 -14.74 -8.47 3.20
N SER A 57 -15.83 -7.85 3.62
CA SER A 57 -15.97 -6.39 3.68
C SER A 57 -16.74 -6.00 4.94
N PRO A 58 -16.34 -4.96 5.69
CA PRO A 58 -15.21 -4.05 5.41
C PRO A 58 -13.84 -4.56 5.94
N PHE A 59 -13.73 -5.84 6.28
CA PHE A 59 -12.54 -6.37 6.97
C PHE A 59 -11.40 -6.68 6.02
N SER A 60 -10.17 -6.37 6.44
CA SER A 60 -8.95 -6.83 5.75
C SER A 60 -8.69 -8.31 6.03
N VAL A 61 -7.88 -8.97 5.21
CA VAL A 61 -7.51 -10.38 5.36
C VAL A 61 -6.00 -10.51 5.56
N ALA A 62 -5.59 -11.25 6.60
CA ALA A 62 -4.21 -11.63 6.84
C ALA A 62 -4.08 -13.15 6.84
N ILE A 63 -3.26 -13.69 5.93
CA ILE A 63 -3.02 -15.12 5.75
C ILE A 63 -1.56 -15.40 6.12
N GLU A 64 -1.33 -16.26 7.11
CA GLU A 64 0.01 -16.66 7.56
C GLU A 64 0.14 -18.18 7.49
N SER A 65 0.85 -18.68 6.48
CA SER A 65 1.23 -20.08 6.33
C SER A 65 2.66 -20.27 6.81
N LYS A 66 2.92 -21.21 7.73
CA LYS A 66 4.31 -21.59 8.06
C LYS A 66 4.97 -22.51 7.04
N GLY A 67 4.23 -22.90 6.01
CA GLY A 67 4.73 -23.68 4.88
C GLY A 67 4.17 -23.10 3.58
N ASP A 68 3.88 -23.95 2.62
CA ASP A 68 3.33 -23.52 1.34
C ASP A 68 1.93 -22.90 1.51
N LEU A 69 1.59 -21.98 0.64
CA LEU A 69 0.23 -21.52 0.41
C LEU A 69 -0.13 -21.86 -1.03
N ARG A 70 -1.23 -22.61 -1.20
CA ARG A 70 -1.80 -22.93 -2.51
C ARG A 70 -3.20 -22.36 -2.63
N MET A 71 -3.51 -21.77 -3.77
CA MET A 71 -4.84 -21.30 -4.11
C MET A 71 -5.18 -21.82 -5.50
N ASP A 72 -6.18 -22.68 -5.59
CA ASP A 72 -6.55 -23.29 -6.86
C ASP A 72 -7.23 -22.30 -7.82
N GLY A 73 -7.32 -22.68 -9.09
CA GLY A 73 -7.89 -21.83 -10.14
C GLY A 73 -9.37 -21.46 -9.97
N ASN A 74 -10.10 -22.16 -9.10
CA ASN A 74 -11.52 -21.90 -8.83
C ASN A 74 -11.75 -21.03 -7.60
N SER A 75 -10.70 -20.75 -6.83
CA SER A 75 -10.80 -19.97 -5.60
C SER A 75 -10.70 -18.47 -5.88
N SER A 76 -11.43 -17.66 -5.09
CA SER A 76 -11.29 -16.20 -5.09
C SER A 76 -11.31 -15.61 -3.68
N ILE A 77 -10.52 -14.56 -3.49
CA ILE A 77 -10.51 -13.75 -2.27
C ILE A 77 -10.68 -12.29 -2.65
N GLU A 78 -11.68 -11.65 -2.05
CA GLU A 78 -11.99 -10.24 -2.24
C GLU A 78 -12.08 -9.55 -0.88
N ALA A 79 -11.19 -8.57 -0.66
CA ALA A 79 -11.15 -7.78 0.57
C ALA A 79 -10.50 -6.42 0.31
N PRO A 80 -10.72 -5.38 1.16
CA PRO A 80 -10.07 -4.09 0.98
C PRO A 80 -8.55 -4.17 0.94
N MET A 81 -7.96 -5.00 1.81
CA MET A 81 -6.54 -5.32 1.84
C MET A 81 -6.35 -6.82 2.09
N ILE A 82 -5.36 -7.41 1.41
CA ILE A 82 -4.94 -8.79 1.60
C ILE A 82 -3.44 -8.80 1.87
N ASN A 83 -3.01 -9.38 2.99
CA ASN A 83 -1.61 -9.63 3.31
C ASN A 83 -1.36 -11.13 3.44
N VAL A 84 -0.38 -11.64 2.72
CA VAL A 84 -0.01 -13.05 2.68
C VAL A 84 1.44 -13.22 3.11
N ILE A 85 1.67 -14.15 4.04
CA ILE A 85 2.99 -14.61 4.46
C ILE A 85 3.04 -16.13 4.30
N SER A 86 4.04 -16.65 3.60
CA SER A 86 4.20 -18.10 3.33
C SER A 86 5.66 -18.50 3.10
N GLU A 87 5.95 -19.81 3.12
CA GLU A 87 7.22 -20.36 2.65
C GLU A 87 7.29 -20.28 1.12
N ASN A 88 6.31 -20.82 0.41
CA ASN A 88 6.10 -20.62 -1.03
C ASN A 88 4.64 -20.24 -1.29
N ALA A 89 4.39 -19.48 -2.34
CA ALA A 89 3.04 -19.14 -2.78
C ALA A 89 2.79 -19.67 -4.21
N ASP A 90 1.74 -20.46 -4.38
CA ASP A 90 1.22 -20.90 -5.68
C ASP A 90 -0.22 -20.38 -5.83
N LEU A 91 -0.38 -19.38 -6.70
CA LEU A 91 -1.58 -18.56 -6.81
C LEU A 91 -2.22 -18.76 -8.19
N GLN A 92 -3.03 -19.81 -8.32
CA GLN A 92 -3.79 -20.10 -9.54
C GLN A 92 -5.15 -19.40 -9.55
N GLY A 93 -5.69 -19.07 -8.38
CA GLY A 93 -6.97 -18.38 -8.21
C GLY A 93 -6.93 -16.86 -8.37
N HIS A 94 -7.97 -16.19 -7.88
CA HIS A 94 -8.14 -14.74 -8.00
C HIS A 94 -8.03 -14.01 -6.66
N MET A 95 -7.16 -13.01 -6.56
CA MET A 95 -7.14 -12.08 -5.44
C MET A 95 -7.45 -10.67 -5.93
N THR A 96 -8.52 -10.07 -5.42
CA THR A 96 -8.92 -8.70 -5.77
C THR A 96 -8.99 -7.86 -4.51
N THR A 97 -8.31 -6.72 -4.52
CA THR A 97 -8.37 -5.74 -3.44
C THR A 97 -8.72 -4.36 -3.95
N THR A 98 -9.37 -3.56 -3.10
CA THR A 98 -9.65 -2.15 -3.42
C THR A 98 -8.52 -1.22 -3.03
N ASP A 99 -7.61 -1.64 -2.13
CA ASP A 99 -6.45 -0.85 -1.70
C ASP A 99 -5.16 -1.62 -2.02
N ALA A 100 -4.73 -2.51 -1.12
CA ALA A 100 -3.42 -3.16 -1.24
C ALA A 100 -3.48 -4.69 -1.19
N LEU A 101 -2.70 -5.31 -2.09
CA LEU A 101 -2.34 -6.71 -2.05
C LEU A 101 -0.85 -6.84 -1.76
N GLU A 102 -0.51 -7.47 -0.65
CA GLU A 102 0.87 -7.74 -0.26
C GLU A 102 1.11 -9.25 -0.11
N ILE A 103 2.10 -9.77 -0.83
CA ILE A 103 2.50 -11.17 -0.77
C ILE A 103 3.98 -11.24 -0.41
N ARG A 104 4.27 -11.86 0.73
CA ARG A 104 5.62 -12.14 1.24
C ARG A 104 5.85 -13.65 1.25
N SER A 105 6.80 -14.11 0.45
CA SER A 105 7.22 -15.50 0.39
C SER A 105 8.69 -15.62 0.81
N GLN A 106 9.04 -16.61 1.62
CA GLN A 106 10.45 -16.87 1.94
C GLN A 106 11.19 -17.52 0.76
N GLY A 107 10.47 -18.34 0.00
CA GLY A 107 10.89 -19.01 -1.23
C GLY A 107 10.33 -18.28 -2.44
N SER A 108 9.62 -19.01 -3.30
CA SER A 108 9.14 -18.50 -4.59
C SER A 108 7.66 -18.09 -4.57
N ILE A 109 7.27 -17.27 -5.55
CA ILE A 109 5.88 -16.89 -5.83
C ILE A 109 5.57 -17.30 -7.26
N HIS A 110 4.60 -18.19 -7.44
CA HIS A 110 4.07 -18.58 -8.74
C HIS A 110 2.67 -18.01 -8.88
N VAL A 111 2.42 -17.29 -9.97
CA VAL A 111 1.14 -16.66 -10.27
C VAL A 111 0.66 -17.17 -11.61
N GLU A 112 -0.36 -18.02 -11.61
CA GLU A 112 -1.08 -18.44 -12.82
C GLU A 112 -2.45 -17.74 -12.94
N GLY A 113 -2.98 -17.29 -11.79
CA GLY A 113 -4.28 -16.66 -11.68
C GLY A 113 -4.30 -15.16 -11.93
N ARG A 114 -5.19 -14.46 -11.24
CA ARG A 114 -5.34 -13.00 -11.37
C ARG A 114 -5.14 -12.30 -10.04
N LEU A 115 -4.18 -11.40 -9.98
CA LEU A 115 -3.94 -10.48 -8.87
C LEU A 115 -4.34 -9.08 -9.30
N LYS A 116 -5.21 -8.43 -8.53
CA LYS A 116 -5.75 -7.11 -8.86
C LYS A 116 -5.83 -6.23 -7.61
N ALA A 117 -5.23 -5.05 -7.65
CA ALA A 117 -5.25 -4.09 -6.54
C ALA A 117 -4.90 -2.67 -7.02
N GLU A 118 -5.11 -1.63 -6.20
CA GLU A 118 -4.49 -0.32 -6.44
C GLU A 118 -2.98 -0.37 -6.17
N LYS A 119 -2.57 -1.11 -5.13
CA LYS A 119 -1.18 -1.39 -4.79
C LYS A 119 -0.89 -2.88 -4.78
N ILE A 120 0.15 -3.32 -5.48
CA ILE A 120 0.64 -4.70 -5.40
C ILE A 120 2.08 -4.70 -4.91
N ILE A 121 2.36 -5.45 -3.84
CA ILE A 121 3.70 -5.65 -3.30
C ILE A 121 4.00 -7.14 -3.31
N LEU A 122 5.03 -7.54 -4.07
CA LEU A 122 5.50 -8.93 -4.13
C LEU A 122 6.93 -8.98 -3.61
N MET A 123 7.15 -9.74 -2.53
CA MET A 123 8.48 -9.93 -1.95
C MET A 123 8.75 -11.41 -1.81
N CYS A 124 9.85 -11.87 -2.39
CA CYS A 124 10.25 -13.26 -2.34
C CYS A 124 11.75 -13.41 -2.03
N GLY A 125 12.14 -14.46 -1.32
CA GLY A 125 13.56 -14.82 -1.18
C GLY A 125 14.10 -15.61 -2.38
N GLY A 126 13.22 -16.27 -3.14
CA GLY A 126 13.52 -17.02 -4.35
C GLY A 126 13.22 -16.24 -5.64
N CYS A 127 12.36 -16.80 -6.49
CA CYS A 127 11.94 -16.21 -7.75
C CYS A 127 10.43 -15.92 -7.81
N ILE A 128 10.07 -15.03 -8.74
CA ILE A 128 8.69 -14.78 -9.13
C ILE A 128 8.50 -15.28 -10.55
N GLU A 129 7.53 -16.17 -10.72
CA GLU A 129 7.10 -16.72 -12.01
C GLU A 129 5.64 -16.32 -12.23
N ASN A 130 5.41 -15.39 -13.15
CA ASN A 130 4.08 -14.94 -13.50
C ASN A 130 3.68 -15.46 -14.88
N HIS A 131 2.71 -16.36 -14.90
CA HIS A 131 2.01 -16.85 -16.08
C HIS A 131 0.57 -16.33 -16.18
N GLY A 132 0.11 -15.64 -15.13
CA GLY A 132 -1.21 -15.06 -15.00
C GLY A 132 -1.26 -13.56 -15.29
N ILE A 133 -2.19 -12.87 -14.63
CA ILE A 133 -2.43 -11.43 -14.78
C ILE A 133 -2.19 -10.75 -13.43
N ILE A 134 -1.20 -9.87 -13.38
CA ILE A 134 -0.98 -8.96 -12.26
C ILE A 134 -1.33 -7.56 -12.73
N ARG A 135 -2.41 -6.99 -12.18
CA ARG A 135 -2.97 -5.70 -12.58
C ARG A 135 -3.02 -4.72 -11.42
N CYS A 136 -2.32 -3.60 -11.59
CA CYS A 136 -2.50 -2.42 -10.75
C CYS A 136 -3.57 -1.51 -11.36
N ASP A 137 -4.65 -1.29 -10.61
CA ASP A 137 -5.74 -0.37 -10.94
C ASP A 137 -5.35 1.06 -10.53
N PHE A 138 -5.91 2.03 -11.25
CA PHE A 138 -5.74 3.43 -10.91
C PHE A 138 -6.44 3.79 -9.59
N SER A 139 -5.71 4.49 -8.72
CA SER A 139 -6.19 5.17 -7.53
C SER A 139 -6.09 6.68 -7.69
N GLU A 140 -7.06 7.43 -7.16
CA GLU A 140 -6.94 8.89 -7.07
C GLU A 140 -5.86 9.33 -6.08
N LYS A 141 -5.42 8.42 -5.20
CA LYS A 141 -4.37 8.63 -4.20
C LYS A 141 -2.99 8.28 -4.80
N PRO A 142 -2.15 9.25 -5.17
CA PRO A 142 -0.93 9.01 -5.95
C PRO A 142 0.13 8.16 -5.23
N HIS A 143 0.12 8.12 -3.89
CA HIS A 143 1.07 7.32 -3.10
C HIS A 143 0.63 5.86 -2.89
N SER A 144 -0.58 5.50 -3.33
CA SER A 144 -1.17 4.18 -3.17
C SER A 144 -1.08 3.33 -4.44
N MET A 145 -0.55 3.86 -5.55
CA MET A 145 -0.49 3.11 -6.81
C MET A 145 0.88 2.52 -7.08
N GLY A 146 0.88 1.30 -7.61
CA GLY A 146 2.04 0.72 -8.26
C GLY A 146 2.21 -0.76 -7.97
N ILE A 147 3.10 -1.37 -8.73
CA ILE A 147 3.61 -2.70 -8.47
C ILE A 147 5.03 -2.53 -7.95
N ILE A 148 5.30 -3.07 -6.76
CA ILE A 148 6.63 -3.11 -6.14
C ILE A 148 7.05 -4.56 -6.08
N VAL A 149 8.20 -4.87 -6.66
CA VAL A 149 8.75 -6.23 -6.65
C VAL A 149 10.11 -6.25 -5.96
N GLN A 150 10.26 -7.13 -4.98
CA GLN A 150 11.54 -7.47 -4.37
C GLN A 150 11.81 -8.96 -4.56
N GLY A 151 12.65 -9.29 -5.55
CA GLY A 151 12.94 -10.66 -5.91
C GLY A 151 13.37 -10.77 -7.37
N LYS A 152 13.77 -11.97 -7.80
CA LYS A 152 14.12 -12.21 -9.20
C LYS A 152 12.88 -12.60 -9.99
N ILE A 153 12.44 -11.77 -10.93
CA ILE A 153 11.40 -12.12 -11.89
C ILE A 153 12.02 -13.02 -12.97
N LEU A 154 11.54 -14.25 -13.10
CA LEU A 154 12.00 -15.18 -14.14
C LEU A 154 11.11 -15.15 -15.38
N GLN A 155 9.80 -14.91 -15.22
CA GLN A 155 8.83 -14.93 -16.31
C GLN A 155 7.61 -14.07 -16.01
N GLY A 156 7.04 -13.47 -17.07
CA GLY A 156 5.77 -12.75 -17.03
C GLY A 156 5.86 -11.24 -17.27
N GLU A 157 4.74 -10.64 -17.69
CA GLU A 157 4.57 -9.19 -17.79
C GLU A 157 3.77 -8.68 -16.60
N LEU A 158 4.23 -7.60 -15.98
CA LEU A 158 3.47 -6.83 -15.00
C LEU A 158 2.69 -5.75 -15.74
N ARG A 159 1.37 -5.67 -15.52
CA ARG A 159 0.51 -4.68 -16.19
C ARG A 159 0.02 -3.64 -15.19
N GLN A 160 0.29 -2.39 -15.48
CA GLN A 160 -0.25 -1.25 -14.76
C GLN A 160 -1.18 -0.49 -15.71
N ASP A 161 -2.39 -0.18 -15.28
CA ASP A 161 -3.27 0.67 -16.09
C ASP A 161 -2.64 2.06 -16.26
N PRO A 162 -2.74 2.67 -17.45
CA PRO A 162 -2.23 4.01 -17.64
C PRO A 162 -2.99 4.98 -16.72
N PRO A 163 -2.30 5.95 -16.10
CA PRO A 163 -2.98 6.98 -15.34
C PRO A 163 -3.91 7.78 -16.27
N PRO A 164 -5.05 8.28 -15.78
CA PRO A 164 -5.88 9.20 -16.53
C PRO A 164 -5.05 10.43 -16.93
N ARG A 165 -5.38 11.03 -18.09
CA ARG A 165 -4.63 12.14 -18.70
C ARG A 165 -4.29 13.22 -17.66
N GLY A 166 -2.99 13.47 -17.47
CA GLY A 166 -2.49 14.52 -16.57
C GLY A 166 -2.03 14.05 -15.19
N LYS A 167 -1.97 12.74 -14.90
CA LYS A 167 -1.39 12.18 -13.67
C LYS A 167 -0.20 11.26 -13.98
N GLU A 168 0.81 11.26 -13.13
CA GLU A 168 1.96 10.33 -13.23
C GLU A 168 1.62 9.00 -12.55
N GLY A 169 1.97 7.88 -13.19
CA GLY A 169 1.96 6.55 -12.61
C GLY A 169 3.39 6.09 -12.41
N ALA A 170 3.72 5.52 -11.26
CA ALA A 170 5.05 5.02 -10.98
C ALA A 170 5.07 3.48 -11.05
N LEU A 171 5.99 2.95 -11.86
CA LEU A 171 6.34 1.55 -11.92
C LEU A 171 7.75 1.42 -11.33
N PHE A 172 7.88 0.73 -10.21
CA PHE A 172 9.18 0.47 -9.57
C PHE A 172 9.47 -1.04 -9.71
N ILE A 173 10.29 -1.38 -10.71
CA ILE A 173 10.84 -2.73 -10.92
C ILE A 173 12.20 -2.81 -10.24
#